data_AF-A0A7K0A5P2-F1
#
_entry.id   AF-A0A7K0A5P2-F1
#
_cell.length_a   1.000
_cell.length_b   1.000
_cell.length_c   1.000
_cell.angle_alpha   90.00
_cell.angle_beta   90.00
_cell.angle_gamma   90.00
#
_symmetry.space_group_name_H-M   'P 1'
#
loop_
_entity.id
_entity.type
_entity.pdbx_description
1 polymer ?
#
loop_
_entity_poly.entity_id
_entity_poly.type
_entity_poly.pdbx_seq_one_letter_code
_entity_poly.pdbx_strand_id
1 'polypeptide(L)'
;MIKLTLPDVVRVHTDTGSHIEPPCEDDWDEPTKLAWNAAVVAHDTGLRIRVSETDRGTYCVNVGSHGLSDQPYHRAWCCLADISTGAEAMREMLKETDHG
;
A
#
# COMPACT_ATOMS: atom_id res chain seq x y z
N MET A 1 -2.57 3.17 19.86
CA MET A 1 -2.34 2.96 18.42
C MET A 1 -2.58 1.49 18.12
N ILE A 2 -3.52 1.19 17.23
CA ILE A 2 -3.94 -0.17 16.87
C ILE A 2 -3.30 -0.51 15.53
N LYS A 3 -2.54 -1.59 15.47
CA LYS A 3 -1.96 -2.07 14.22
C LYS A 3 -3.06 -2.72 13.38
N LEU A 4 -3.17 -2.30 12.13
CA LEU A 4 -4.11 -2.92 11.19
C LEU A 4 -3.55 -4.24 10.66
N THR A 5 -4.42 -5.24 10.54
CA THR A 5 -4.10 -6.50 9.87
C THR A 5 -4.29 -6.31 8.37
N LEU A 6 -3.22 -6.53 7.61
CA LEU A 6 -3.30 -6.48 6.15
C LEU A 6 -3.95 -7.79 5.68
N PRO A 7 -4.95 -7.73 4.78
CA PRO A 7 -5.49 -8.94 4.17
C PRO A 7 -4.44 -9.58 3.25
N ASP A 8 -4.59 -10.89 3.01
CA ASP A 8 -3.86 -11.54 1.93
C ASP A 8 -4.45 -11.10 0.60
N VAL A 9 -3.60 -10.55 -0.27
CA VAL A 9 -3.97 -10.10 -1.61
C VAL A 9 -3.13 -10.82 -2.65
N VAL A 10 -3.71 -11.08 -3.81
CA VAL A 10 -3.02 -11.69 -4.95
C VAL A 10 -3.35 -10.93 -6.23
N ARG A 11 -2.37 -10.85 -7.12
CA ARG A 11 -2.60 -10.34 -8.48
C ARG A 11 -3.02 -11.47 -9.39
N VAL A 12 -4.25 -11.39 -9.89
CA VAL A 12 -4.82 -12.34 -10.85
C VAL A 12 -4.64 -11.79 -12.26
N HIS A 13 -4.05 -12.61 -13.14
CA HIS A 13 -3.87 -12.28 -14.55
C HIS A 13 -4.99 -12.91 -15.38
N THR A 14 -5.60 -12.09 -16.25
CA THR A 14 -6.64 -12.49 -17.19
C THR A 14 -6.20 -12.14 -18.61
N ASP A 15 -6.92 -12.66 -19.62
CA ASP A 15 -6.64 -12.33 -21.03
C ASP A 15 -6.78 -10.83 -21.35
N THR A 16 -7.52 -10.09 -20.51
CA THR A 16 -7.78 -8.66 -20.66
C THR A 16 -6.91 -7.76 -19.77
N GLY A 17 -6.08 -8.33 -18.90
CA GLY A 17 -5.21 -7.55 -18.02
C GLY A 17 -4.89 -8.24 -16.69
N SER A 18 -4.83 -7.46 -15.62
CA SER A 18 -4.68 -8.00 -14.27
C SER A 18 -5.49 -7.18 -13.26
N HIS A 19 -5.92 -7.83 -12.19
CA HIS A 19 -6.60 -7.19 -11.06
C HIS A 19 -6.11 -7.79 -9.75
N ILE A 20 -6.43 -7.13 -8.64
CA ILE A 20 -6.16 -7.63 -7.29
C ILE A 20 -7.40 -8.34 -6.75
N GLU A 21 -7.19 -9.47 -6.11
CA GLU A 21 -8.19 -10.21 -5.34
C GLU A 21 -7.78 -10.29 -3.85
N PRO A 22 -8.71 -10.07 -2.89
CA PRO A 22 -10.09 -9.62 -3.11
C PRO A 22 -10.15 -8.16 -3.60
N PRO A 23 -11.23 -7.74 -4.28
CA PRO A 23 -11.43 -6.33 -4.63
C PRO A 23 -11.58 -5.47 -3.36
N CYS A 24 -11.31 -4.18 -3.50
CA CYS A 24 -11.65 -3.20 -2.46
C CYS A 24 -13.15 -2.90 -2.55
N GLU A 25 -13.89 -3.16 -1.47
CA GLU A 25 -15.33 -2.87 -1.43
C GLU A 25 -15.59 -1.43 -0.97
N ASP A 26 -16.60 -0.80 -1.56
CA ASP A 26 -16.95 0.59 -1.29
C ASP A 26 -17.62 0.81 0.07
N ASP A 27 -18.20 -0.22 0.66
CA ASP A 27 -18.90 -0.15 1.95
C ASP A 27 -17.98 -0.43 3.16
N TRP A 28 -16.73 -0.82 2.91
CA TRP A 28 -15.74 -1.02 3.97
C TRP A 28 -15.41 0.28 4.70
N ASP A 29 -15.11 0.15 5.98
CA ASP A 29 -14.63 1.27 6.79
C ASP A 29 -13.23 1.71 6.35
N GLU A 30 -12.87 2.95 6.70
CA GLU A 30 -11.59 3.54 6.35
C GLU A 30 -10.38 2.70 6.79
N PRO A 31 -10.34 2.14 8.02
CA PRO A 31 -9.25 1.26 8.43
C PRO A 31 -9.12 0.02 7.54
N THR A 32 -10.22 -0.65 7.18
CA THR A 32 -10.17 -1.86 6.34
C THR A 32 -9.72 -1.51 4.92
N LYS A 33 -10.24 -0.42 4.34
CA LYS A 33 -9.79 0.06 3.02
C LYS A 33 -8.31 0.39 3.01
N LEU A 34 -7.83 1.07 4.05
CA LEU A 34 -6.43 1.46 4.15
C LEU A 34 -5.51 0.24 4.36
N ALA A 35 -5.96 -0.75 5.13
CA ALA A 35 -5.26 -2.02 5.30
C ALA A 35 -5.17 -2.80 3.98
N TRP A 36 -6.26 -2.84 3.21
CA TRP A 36 -6.28 -3.44 1.87
C TRP A 36 -5.29 -2.74 0.92
N ASN A 37 -5.33 -1.40 0.84
CA ASN A 37 -4.42 -0.64 -0.01
C ASN A 37 -2.95 -0.89 0.39
N ALA A 38 -2.67 -0.92 1.69
CA ALA A 38 -1.33 -1.25 2.19
C ALA A 38 -0.88 -2.67 1.81
N ALA A 39 -1.80 -3.65 1.79
CA ALA A 39 -1.52 -5.00 1.32
C ALA A 39 -1.18 -5.02 -0.18
N VAL A 40 -1.93 -4.29 -1.00
CA VAL A 40 -1.67 -4.15 -2.44
C VAL A 40 -0.30 -3.54 -2.68
N VAL A 41 0.01 -2.42 -2.02
CA VAL A 41 1.32 -1.79 -2.15
C VAL A 41 2.44 -2.71 -1.67
N ALA A 42 2.28 -3.41 -0.55
CA ALA A 42 3.27 -4.37 -0.09
C ALA A 42 3.50 -5.51 -1.10
N HIS A 43 2.43 -6.05 -1.67
CA HIS A 43 2.47 -7.09 -2.69
C HIS A 43 3.22 -6.61 -3.95
N ASP A 44 2.80 -5.47 -4.50
CA ASP A 44 3.33 -4.98 -5.77
C ASP A 44 4.76 -4.43 -5.64
N THR A 45 5.11 -3.83 -4.49
CA THR A 45 6.43 -3.22 -4.27
C THR A 45 7.44 -4.18 -3.61
N GLY A 46 6.98 -5.25 -2.97
CA GLY A 46 7.81 -6.11 -2.11
C GLY A 46 8.31 -5.39 -0.85
N LEU A 47 7.86 -4.16 -0.59
CA LEU A 47 8.24 -3.42 0.60
C LEU A 47 7.45 -3.91 1.82
N ARG A 48 8.10 -3.86 2.99
CA ARG A 48 7.43 -4.17 4.25
C ARG A 48 6.59 -2.98 4.71
N ILE A 49 5.31 -2.95 4.33
CA ILE A 49 4.36 -1.91 4.72
C ILE A 49 3.62 -2.31 6.00
N ARG A 50 3.38 -1.35 6.89
CA ARG A 50 2.45 -1.48 8.02
C ARG A 50 1.64 -0.21 8.19
N VAL A 51 0.37 -0.35 8.53
CA VAL A 51 -0.50 0.77 8.88
C VAL A 51 -1.00 0.58 10.30
N SER A 52 -1.08 1.68 11.04
CA SER A 52 -1.67 1.69 12.38
C SER A 52 -2.61 2.88 12.53
N GLU A 53 -3.71 2.69 13.24
CA GLU A 53 -4.69 3.72 13.57
C GLU A 53 -4.40 4.31 14.97
N THR A 54 -4.56 5.62 15.11
CA THR A 54 -4.45 6.33 16.39
C THR A 54 -5.79 6.39 17.10
N ASP A 55 -5.79 6.79 18.37
CA ASP A 55 -7.01 7.08 19.12
C ASP A 55 -7.79 8.30 18.61
N ARG A 56 -7.26 9.03 17.63
CA ARG A 56 -7.83 10.24 17.03
C ARG A 56 -8.42 10.00 15.63
N GLY A 57 -8.47 8.76 15.15
CA GLY A 57 -8.87 8.43 13.78
C GLY A 57 -7.87 8.90 12.71
N THR A 58 -6.61 9.11 13.11
CA THR A 58 -5.49 9.33 12.17
C THR A 58 -4.70 8.04 11.97
N TYR A 59 -3.92 7.98 10.90
CA TYR A 59 -3.21 6.77 10.50
C TYR A 59 -1.72 7.04 10.35
N CYS A 60 -0.90 6.07 10.76
CA CYS A 60 0.54 6.08 10.58
C CYS A 60 0.93 4.99 9.58
N VAL A 61 1.55 5.38 8.47
CA VAL A 61 2.10 4.46 7.47
C VAL A 61 3.58 4.25 7.78
N ASN A 62 4.00 2.99 7.83
CA ASN A 62 5.37 2.59 8.12
C ASN A 62 5.93 1.77 6.96
N VAL A 63 7.12 2.12 6.49
CA VAL A 63 7.87 1.41 5.45
C VAL A 63 9.15 0.86 6.07
N GLY A 64 9.26 -0.47 6.18
CA GLY A 64 10.37 -1.11 6.87
C GLY A 64 10.37 -0.80 8.37
N SER A 65 11.35 0.00 8.81
CA SER A 65 11.51 0.52 10.17
C SER A 65 11.17 2.01 10.31
N HIS A 66 10.82 2.69 9.21
CA HIS A 66 10.56 4.13 9.21
C HIS A 66 9.06 4.40 9.19
N GLY A 67 8.58 5.12 10.21
CA GLY A 67 7.21 5.58 10.31
C GLY A 67 7.08 7.02 9.81
N LEU A 68 6.03 7.29 9.04
CA LEU A 68 5.61 8.64 8.70
C LEU A 68 4.72 9.20 9.82
N SER A 69 4.60 10.52 9.89
CA SER A 69 3.72 11.18 10.86
C SER A 69 2.26 10.72 10.72
N ASP A 70 1.50 10.83 11.80
CA ASP A 70 0.09 10.51 11.77
C ASP A 70 -0.66 11.50 10.86
N GLN A 71 -1.59 10.97 10.07
CA GLN A 71 -2.28 11.73 9.03
C GLN A 71 -3.72 11.24 8.82
N PRO A 72 -4.64 12.09 8.34
CA PRO A 72 -5.99 11.66 8.01
C PRO A 72 -6.03 10.57 6.93
N TYR A 73 -7.13 9.84 6.84
CA TYR A 73 -7.33 8.73 5.90
C TYR A 73 -6.89 9.06 4.47
N HIS A 74 -7.37 10.16 3.89
CA HIS A 74 -7.06 10.52 2.50
C HIS A 74 -5.57 10.76 2.27
N ARG A 75 -4.86 11.32 3.26
CA ARG A 75 -3.41 11.54 3.18
C ARG A 75 -2.66 10.22 3.27
N ALA A 76 -3.07 9.33 4.16
CA ALA A 76 -2.48 7.99 4.26
C ALA A 76 -2.69 7.18 2.97
N TRP A 77 -3.87 7.29 2.36
CA TRP A 77 -4.18 6.67 1.07
C TRP A 77 -3.27 7.19 -0.05
N CYS A 78 -3.18 8.52 -0.20
CA CYS A 78 -2.28 9.13 -1.20
C CYS A 78 -0.82 8.74 -0.95
N CYS A 79 -0.39 8.71 0.32
CA CYS A 79 0.97 8.30 0.67
C CYS A 79 1.29 6.87 0.21
N LEU A 80 0.37 5.93 0.35
CA LEU A 80 0.53 4.57 -0.16
C LEU A 80 0.65 4.55 -1.69
N ALA A 81 -0.15 5.35 -2.40
CA ALA A 81 -0.06 5.50 -3.85
C ALA A 81 1.31 6.06 -4.27
N ASP A 82 1.81 7.10 -3.59
CA ASP A 82 3.12 7.70 -3.86
C ASP A 82 4.27 6.69 -3.64
N ILE A 83 4.17 5.86 -2.60
CA ILE A 83 5.13 4.77 -2.35
C ILE A 83 5.12 3.77 -3.51
N SER A 84 3.94 3.39 -4.00
CA SER A 84 3.81 2.47 -5.13
C SER A 84 4.46 3.04 -6.39
N THR A 85 4.12 4.29 -6.75
CA THR A 85 4.68 4.98 -7.92
C THR A 85 6.20 5.14 -7.82
N GLY A 86 6.71 5.52 -6.64
CA GLY A 86 8.15 5.65 -6.43
C GLY A 86 8.91 4.33 -6.55
N ALA A 87 8.33 3.23 -6.04
CA ALA A 87 8.93 1.91 -6.16
C ALA A 87 8.95 1.40 -7.61
N GLU A 88 7.91 1.70 -8.39
CA GLU A 88 7.86 1.40 -9.82
C GLU A 88 8.92 2.18 -10.60
N ALA A 89 8.98 3.50 -10.44
CA ALA A 89 9.97 4.34 -11.10
C ALA A 89 11.42 3.89 -10.80
N MET A 90 11.71 3.54 -9.54
CA MET A 90 13.04 3.04 -9.16
C MET A 90 13.37 1.71 -9.86
N ARG A 91 12.41 0.80 -10.03
CA ARG A 91 12.63 -0.47 -10.74
C ARG A 91 12.91 -0.25 -12.22
N GLU A 92 12.24 0.71 -12.85
CA GLU A 92 12.50 1.06 -14.25
C GLU A 92 13.92 1.60 -14.40
N MET A 93 14.34 2.55 -13.57
CA MET A 93 15.70 3.10 -13.57
C MET A 93 16.78 2.03 -13.38
N LEU A 94 16.54 1.05 -12.49
CA LEU A 94 17.47 -0.06 -12.28
C LEU A 94 17.59 -0.96 -13.53
N LYS A 95 16.49 -1.25 -14.22
CA LYS A 95 16.52 -2.01 -15.48
C LYS A 95 17.32 -1.28 -16.55
N GLU A 96 17.20 0.04 -16.64
CA GLU A 96 17.96 0.86 -17.59
C GLU A 96 19.46 0.84 -17.28
N THR A 97 19.83 0.83 -16.00
CA THR A 97 21.24 0.84 -15.56
C THR A 97 21.94 -0.51 -15.80
N ASP A 98 21.23 -1.64 -15.69
CA ASP A 98 21.78 -2.99 -15.92
C ASP A 98 22.00 -3.31 -17.42
N HIS A 99 21.49 -2.49 -18.35
CA HIS A 99 21.69 -2.65 -19.80
C HIS A 99 22.77 -1.72 -20.39
N GLY A 100 23.59 -1.08 -19.55
CA GLY A 100 24.75 -0.25 -19.94
C GLY A 100 26.08 -0.86 -19.53
#